data_AF-A0A126NVJ5-F1
#
_entry.id   AF-A0A126NVJ5-F1
#
_cell.length_a   1.000
_cell.length_b   1.000
_cell.length_c   1.000
_cell.angle_alpha   90.00
_cell.angle_beta   90.00
_cell.angle_gamma   90.00
#
_symmetry.space_group_name_H-M   'P 1'
#
loop_
_entity.id
_entity.type
_entity.pdbx_description
1 polymer ?
#
loop_
_entity_poly.entity_id
_entity_poly.type
_entity_poly.pdbx_seq_one_letter_code
_entity_poly.pdbx_strand_id
1 'polypeptide(L)'
;MDLTHAIAAAAQALALVKGLREIDAGLSHGELKAKMADLYATMADVKMTLADAKEAMRQKDAEIAELTKRLSGRQELVEHGGYFYAKNSTGQPSGVPFCSNCLEKSGTQLRPAHQLMNVYKCPRCSAHFSDLVKLP
;
A
#
# COMPACT_ATOMS: atom_id res chain seq x y z
N MET A 1 -2.55 -8.55 -12.38
CA MET A 1 -3.14 -9.51 -13.34
C MET A 1 -2.53 -10.91 -13.20
N ASP A 2 -1.60 -11.13 -12.25
CA ASP A 2 -0.87 -12.40 -12.09
C ASP A 2 -1.61 -13.50 -11.33
N LEU A 3 -2.34 -13.17 -10.26
CA LEU A 3 -2.98 -14.20 -9.45
C LEU A 3 -4.09 -14.93 -10.21
N THR A 4 -4.84 -14.21 -11.05
CA THR A 4 -5.90 -14.78 -11.89
C THR A 4 -5.33 -15.71 -12.98
N HIS A 5 -4.15 -15.39 -13.53
CA HIS A 5 -3.43 -16.27 -14.45
C HIS A 5 -2.90 -17.52 -13.74
N ALA A 6 -2.31 -17.37 -12.54
CA ALA A 6 -1.84 -18.51 -11.75
C ALA A 6 -2.99 -19.46 -11.39
N ILE A 7 -4.16 -18.93 -11.02
CA ILE A 7 -5.37 -19.71 -10.72
C ILE A 7 -5.88 -20.44 -11.97
N ALA A 8 -5.89 -19.77 -13.14
CA ALA A 8 -6.31 -20.40 -14.39
C ALA A 8 -5.36 -21.52 -14.82
N ALA A 9 -4.05 -21.33 -14.72
CA ALA A 9 -3.05 -22.34 -15.03
C ALA A 9 -3.11 -23.53 -14.06
N ALA A 10 -3.33 -23.28 -12.76
CA ALA A 10 -3.56 -24.34 -11.78
C ALA A 10 -4.85 -25.13 -12.06
N ALA A 11 -5.93 -24.46 -12.49
CA ALA A 11 -7.17 -25.11 -12.90
C ALA A 11 -6.98 -26.01 -14.13
N GLN A 12 -6.17 -25.58 -15.09
CA GLN A 12 -5.80 -26.41 -16.25
C GLN A 12 -4.98 -27.65 -15.84
N ALA A 13 -4.01 -27.50 -14.93
CA ALA A 13 -3.26 -28.64 -14.39
C ALA A 13 -4.18 -29.63 -13.65
N LEU A 14 -5.14 -29.12 -12.86
CA LEU A 14 -6.15 -29.96 -12.20
C LEU A 14 -7.06 -30.70 -13.19
N ALA A 15 -7.43 -30.07 -14.31
CA ALA A 15 -8.21 -30.71 -15.37
C ALA A 15 -7.41 -31.83 -16.05
N LEU A 16 -6.11 -31.63 -16.30
CA LEU A 16 -5.22 -32.67 -16.83
C LEU A 16 -5.09 -33.86 -15.87
N VAL A 17 -4.93 -33.60 -14.57
CA VAL A 17 -4.86 -34.66 -13.54
C VAL A 17 -6.19 -35.41 -13.40
N LYS A 18 -7.34 -34.73 -13.48
CA LYS A 18 -8.65 -35.40 -13.52
C LYS A 18 -8.80 -36.27 -14.76
N GLY A 19 -8.40 -35.75 -15.92
CA GLY A 19 -8.36 -36.50 -17.17
C GLY A 19 -7.44 -37.71 -17.11
N LEU A 20 -6.37 -37.69 -16.31
CA LEU A 20 -5.53 -38.86 -16.05
C LEU A 20 -6.16 -39.89 -15.09
N ARG A 21 -7.01 -39.42 -14.15
CA ARG A 21 -7.64 -40.25 -13.11
C ARG A 21 -8.91 -40.97 -13.60
N GLU A 22 -9.56 -40.43 -14.62
CA GLU A 22 -10.71 -41.02 -15.32
C GLU A 22 -10.30 -42.12 -16.32
N ILE A 23 -9.00 -42.36 -16.48
CA ILE A 23 -8.47 -43.37 -17.43
C ILE A 23 -8.48 -44.74 -16.75
N ASP A 24 -9.55 -45.48 -17.02
CA ASP A 24 -9.63 -46.92 -16.85
C ASP A 24 -8.83 -47.59 -18.01
N ALA A 25 -7.65 -48.13 -17.70
CA ALA A 25 -6.87 -49.15 -18.44
C ALA A 25 -6.60 -49.05 -19.97
N GLY A 26 -6.96 -47.99 -20.69
CA GLY A 26 -7.00 -48.01 -22.18
C GLY A 26 -5.96 -47.21 -22.97
N LEU A 27 -5.11 -46.40 -22.34
CA LEU A 27 -4.22 -45.47 -23.06
C LEU A 27 -2.94 -46.15 -23.57
N SER A 28 -2.52 -45.82 -24.79
CA SER A 28 -1.22 -46.24 -25.29
C SER A 28 -0.09 -45.56 -24.51
N HIS A 29 1.06 -46.23 -24.38
CA HIS A 29 2.22 -45.68 -23.68
C HIS A 29 2.72 -44.33 -24.27
N GLY A 30 2.36 -44.03 -25.52
CA GLY A 30 2.62 -42.76 -26.18
C GLY A 30 1.71 -41.63 -25.69
N GLU A 31 0.42 -41.89 -25.57
CA GLU A 31 -0.56 -40.90 -25.07
C GLU A 31 -0.32 -40.55 -23.60
N LEU A 32 0.10 -41.53 -22.78
CA LEU A 32 0.42 -41.27 -21.37
C LEU A 32 1.63 -40.33 -21.27
N LYS A 33 2.66 -40.55 -22.09
CA LYS A 33 3.84 -39.67 -22.17
C LYS A 33 3.46 -38.27 -22.64
N ALA A 34 2.56 -38.15 -23.62
CA ALA A 34 2.09 -36.85 -24.10
C ALA A 34 1.35 -36.08 -22.99
N LYS A 35 0.43 -36.72 -22.26
CA LYS A 35 -0.29 -36.08 -21.14
C LYS A 35 0.62 -35.70 -19.97
N MET A 36 1.66 -36.50 -19.71
CA MET A 36 2.69 -36.15 -18.73
C MET A 36 3.49 -34.93 -19.17
N ALA A 37 3.88 -34.86 -20.45
CA ALA A 37 4.58 -33.69 -21.00
C ALA A 37 3.73 -32.42 -20.92
N ASP A 38 2.44 -32.51 -21.25
CA ASP A 38 1.48 -31.40 -21.11
C ASP A 38 1.40 -30.93 -19.65
N LEU A 39 1.28 -31.86 -18.71
CA LEU A 39 1.24 -31.54 -17.28
C LEU A 39 2.52 -30.85 -16.82
N TYR A 40 3.70 -31.33 -17.23
CA TYR A 40 4.98 -30.70 -16.90
C TYR A 40 5.08 -29.28 -17.45
N ALA A 41 4.63 -29.05 -18.69
CA ALA A 41 4.58 -27.71 -19.28
C ALA A 41 3.66 -26.78 -18.49
N THR A 42 2.42 -27.21 -18.20
CA THR A 42 1.48 -26.40 -17.41
C THR A 42 2.01 -26.11 -16.01
N MET A 43 2.66 -27.06 -15.35
CA MET A 43 3.27 -26.84 -14.03
C MET A 43 4.46 -25.88 -14.08
N ALA A 44 5.23 -25.85 -15.16
CA ALA A 44 6.30 -24.88 -15.36
C ALA A 44 5.74 -23.46 -15.49
N ASP A 45 4.65 -23.28 -16.25
CA ASP A 45 3.97 -22.00 -16.38
C ASP A 45 3.38 -21.51 -15.05
N VAL A 46 2.79 -22.42 -14.27
CA VAL A 46 2.31 -22.11 -12.91
C VAL A 46 3.45 -21.63 -12.02
N LYS A 47 4.62 -22.29 -12.07
CA LYS A 47 5.79 -21.88 -11.27
C LYS A 47 6.29 -20.50 -11.66
N MET A 48 6.38 -20.21 -12.96
CA MET A 48 6.81 -18.89 -13.45
C MET A 48 5.82 -17.81 -13.00
N THR A 49 4.54 -18.01 -13.24
CA THR A 49 3.50 -17.04 -12.86
C THR A 49 3.47 -16.80 -11.34
N LEU A 50 3.70 -17.84 -10.53
CA LEU A 50 3.77 -17.70 -9.07
C LEU A 50 5.03 -16.95 -8.61
N ALA A 51 6.16 -17.13 -9.30
CA ALA A 51 7.37 -16.38 -9.03
C ALA A 51 7.18 -14.89 -9.34
N ASP A 52 6.55 -14.57 -10.46
CA ASP A 52 6.22 -13.20 -10.85
C ASP A 52 5.22 -12.56 -9.86
N ALA A 53 4.18 -13.30 -9.47
CA ALA A 53 3.22 -12.84 -8.46
C ALA A 53 3.90 -12.57 -7.10
N LYS A 54 4.85 -13.41 -6.69
CA LYS A 54 5.61 -13.22 -5.44
C LYS A 54 6.46 -11.95 -5.49
N GLU A 55 7.09 -11.67 -6.62
CA GLU A 55 7.89 -10.46 -6.80
C GLU A 55 7.01 -9.21 -6.80
N ALA A 56 5.86 -9.23 -7.49
CA ALA A 56 4.90 -8.15 -7.47
C ALA A 56 4.35 -7.87 -6.05
N MET A 57 4.08 -8.92 -5.27
CA MET A 57 3.68 -8.78 -3.87
C MET A 57 4.79 -8.14 -3.03
N ARG A 58 6.04 -8.57 -3.20
CA ARG A 58 7.19 -8.00 -2.49
C ARG A 58 7.38 -6.51 -2.78
N GLN A 59 7.19 -6.10 -4.04
CA GLN A 59 7.25 -4.69 -4.45
C GLN A 59 6.12 -3.88 -3.79
N LYS A 60 4.90 -4.42 -3.79
CA LYS A 60 3.75 -3.79 -3.11
C LYS A 60 3.97 -3.67 -1.61
N ASP A 61 4.49 -4.70 -0.94
CA ASP A 61 4.78 -4.67 0.50
C ASP A 61 5.85 -3.63 0.82
N ALA A 62 6.89 -3.50 -0.02
CA ALA A 62 7.90 -2.46 0.13
C ALA A 62 7.31 -1.05 -0.02
N GLU A 63 6.44 -0.84 -1.00
CA GLU A 63 5.73 0.43 -1.19
C GLU A 63 4.79 0.74 -0.02
N ILE A 64 4.03 -0.25 0.46
CA ILE A 64 3.18 -0.11 1.65
C ILE A 64 4.01 0.25 2.87
N ALA A 65 5.17 -0.39 3.08
CA ALA A 65 6.06 -0.07 4.19
C ALA A 65 6.59 1.38 4.10
N GLU A 66 6.99 1.82 2.91
CA GLU A 66 7.45 3.19 2.68
C GLU A 66 6.31 4.22 2.88
N LEU A 67 5.12 3.95 2.36
CA LEU A 67 3.94 4.79 2.55
C LEU A 67 3.54 4.84 4.03
N THR A 68 3.56 3.70 4.71
CA THR A 68 3.27 3.61 6.15
C THR A 68 4.28 4.41 6.95
N LYS A 69 5.57 4.36 6.61
CA LYS A 69 6.61 5.19 7.23
C LYS A 69 6.39 6.69 7.00
N ARG A 70 5.93 7.08 5.81
CA ARG A 70 5.56 8.48 5.51
C ARG A 70 4.33 8.94 6.29
N LEU A 71 3.40 8.02 6.57
CA LEU A 71 2.17 8.31 7.31
C LEU A 71 2.36 8.26 8.83
N SER A 72 3.22 7.38 9.36
CA SER A 72 3.45 7.25 10.81
C SER A 72 4.10 8.48 11.45
N GLY A 73 4.74 9.34 10.65
CA GLY A 73 5.21 10.65 11.08
C GLY A 73 4.11 11.72 11.18
N ARG A 74 2.87 11.44 10.75
CA ARG A 74 1.75 12.39 10.83
C ARG A 74 1.01 12.21 12.15
N GLN A 75 0.84 13.31 12.87
CA GLN A 75 0.04 13.39 14.09
C GLN A 75 -1.46 13.44 13.73
N GLU A 76 -2.30 12.85 14.57
CA GLU A 76 -3.74 13.10 14.48
C GLU A 76 -4.02 14.58 14.73
N LEU A 77 -4.83 15.18 13.87
CA LEU A 77 -5.15 16.60 13.93
C LEU A 77 -6.57 16.82 14.43
N VAL A 78 -6.75 17.89 15.19
CA VAL A 78 -8.06 18.38 15.61
C VAL A 78 -8.19 19.86 15.26
N GLU A 79 -9.36 20.25 14.78
CA GLU A 79 -9.65 21.64 14.44
C GLU A 79 -10.09 22.42 15.68
N HIS A 80 -9.49 23.58 15.89
CA HIS A 80 -9.87 24.50 16.95
C HIS A 80 -9.71 25.96 16.47
N GLY A 81 -10.79 26.73 16.50
CA GLY A 81 -10.75 28.15 16.11
C GLY A 81 -10.30 28.40 14.66
N GLY A 82 -10.62 27.50 13.72
CA GLY A 82 -10.23 27.60 12.31
C GLY A 82 -8.79 27.20 12.00
N TYR A 83 -8.06 26.66 12.97
CA TYR A 83 -6.70 26.15 12.81
C TYR A 83 -6.60 24.68 13.24
N PHE A 84 -5.66 23.95 12.64
CA PHE A 84 -5.43 22.53 12.96
C PHE A 84 -4.31 22.36 13.98
N TYR A 85 -4.58 21.64 15.07
CA TYR A 85 -3.64 21.36 16.16
C TYR A 85 -3.33 19.87 16.25
N ALA A 86 -2.24 19.53 16.92
CA ALA A 86 -1.95 18.16 17.27
C ALA A 86 -2.92 17.69 18.36
N LYS A 87 -3.42 16.47 18.24
CA LYS A 87 -4.26 15.83 19.24
C LYS A 87 -3.39 15.28 20.38
N ASN A 88 -3.70 15.65 21.62
CA ASN A 88 -3.04 15.08 22.80
C ASN A 88 -3.69 13.74 23.22
N SER A 89 -3.20 13.12 24.30
CA SER A 89 -3.71 11.84 24.82
C SER A 89 -5.17 11.89 25.28
N THR A 90 -5.73 13.08 25.53
CA THR A 90 -7.13 13.28 25.93
C THR A 90 -8.03 13.68 24.76
N GLY A 91 -7.49 13.75 23.54
CA GLY A 91 -8.24 14.12 22.34
C GLY A 91 -8.41 15.62 22.12
N GLN A 92 -7.75 16.46 22.93
CA GLN A 92 -7.83 17.92 22.87
C GLN A 92 -6.71 18.51 22.00
N PRO A 93 -6.93 19.71 21.43
CA PRO A 93 -5.91 20.43 20.68
C PRO A 93 -4.75 20.87 21.58
N SER A 94 -3.51 20.62 21.16
CA SER A 94 -2.31 20.97 21.94
C SER A 94 -1.22 21.60 21.08
N GLY A 95 -0.48 22.53 21.68
CA GLY A 95 0.68 23.19 21.10
C GLY A 95 0.34 24.34 20.14
N VAL A 96 1.23 24.56 19.17
CA VAL A 96 1.09 25.58 18.12
C VAL A 96 0.42 24.93 16.90
N PRO A 97 -0.52 25.63 16.23
CA PRO A 97 -1.22 25.04 15.10
C PRO A 97 -0.29 24.81 13.90
N PHE A 98 -0.72 23.92 13.02
CA PHE A 98 -0.07 23.67 11.75
C PHE A 98 -0.49 24.71 10.70
N CYS A 99 0.36 24.90 9.69
CA CYS A 99 0.06 25.78 8.57
C CYS A 99 -1.09 25.21 7.72
N SER A 100 -2.26 25.87 7.74
CA SER A 100 -3.45 25.47 6.97
C SER A 100 -3.17 25.34 5.47
N ASN A 101 -2.50 26.32 4.86
CA ASN A 101 -2.14 26.28 3.44
C ASN A 101 -1.28 25.06 3.05
N CYS A 102 -0.31 24.68 3.87
CA CYS A 102 0.54 23.51 3.58
C CYS A 102 -0.21 22.20 3.84
N LEU A 103 -1.09 22.18 4.83
CA LEU A 103 -1.90 21.02 5.17
C LEU A 103 -2.93 20.73 4.08
N GLU A 104 -3.66 21.74 3.60
CA GLU A 104 -4.68 21.59 2.55
C GLU A 104 -4.07 21.27 1.18
N LYS A 105 -3.00 21.97 0.78
CA LYS A 105 -2.42 21.78 -0.56
C LYS A 105 -1.56 20.52 -0.68
N SER A 106 -0.89 20.12 0.40
CA SER A 106 0.16 19.09 0.33
C SER A 106 0.09 18.03 1.44
N GLY A 107 -0.92 18.08 2.32
CA GLY A 107 -1.04 17.18 3.46
C GLY A 107 0.13 17.25 4.44
N THR A 108 0.95 18.31 4.37
CA THR A 108 2.19 18.41 5.14
C THR A 108 1.94 19.13 6.44
N GLN A 109 2.17 18.42 7.54
CA GLN A 109 2.06 18.93 8.90
C GLN A 109 3.32 19.71 9.27
N LEU A 110 3.30 21.01 9.01
CA LEU A 110 4.42 21.90 9.28
C LEU A 110 3.98 23.04 10.20
N ARG A 111 4.68 23.20 11.33
CA ARG A 111 4.40 24.29 12.26
C ARG A 111 5.05 25.58 11.74
N PRO A 112 4.30 26.69 11.62
CA PRO A 112 4.87 28.00 11.34
C PRO A 112 5.98 28.35 12.36
N ALA A 113 7.06 28.98 11.89
CA ALA A 113 8.12 29.46 12.76
C ALA A 113 7.70 30.79 13.39
N HIS A 114 7.90 30.92 14.70
CA HIS A 114 7.66 32.17 15.42
C HIS A 114 8.65 33.25 14.97
N GLN A 115 8.14 34.45 14.64
CA GLN A 115 8.93 35.63 14.32
C GLN A 115 8.85 36.64 15.48
N LEU A 116 8.76 37.94 15.19
CA LEU A 116 8.60 38.99 16.19
C LEU A 116 7.10 39.30 16.39
N MET A 117 6.73 39.80 17.57
CA MET A 117 5.40 40.37 17.83
C MET A 117 4.21 39.39 17.59
N ASN A 118 4.30 38.11 18.01
CA ASN A 118 3.27 37.08 17.80
C ASN A 118 2.92 36.80 16.32
N VAL A 119 3.78 37.19 15.38
CA VAL A 119 3.65 36.81 13.98
C VAL A 119 4.41 35.50 13.75
N TYR A 120 3.78 34.58 13.03
CA TYR A 120 4.36 33.32 12.62
C TYR A 120 4.46 33.23 11.11
N LYS A 121 5.58 32.74 10.61
CA LYS A 121 5.81 32.56 9.17
C LYS A 121 6.06 31.10 8.84
N CYS A 122 5.31 30.56 7.88
CA CYS A 122 5.58 29.23 7.38
C CYS A 122 6.87 29.23 6.53
N PRO A 123 7.86 28.37 6.83
CA PRO A 123 9.11 28.32 6.05
C PRO A 123 8.92 27.75 4.65
N ARG A 124 7.81 27.04 4.37
CA ARG A 124 7.55 26.42 3.07
C ARG A 124 6.75 27.30 2.12
N CYS A 125 5.60 27.80 2.56
CA CYS A 125 4.70 28.60 1.71
C CYS A 125 4.79 30.11 1.96
N SER A 126 5.60 30.55 2.91
CA SER A 126 5.73 31.96 3.31
C SER A 126 4.43 32.66 3.75
N ALA A 127 3.38 31.89 4.06
CA ALA A 127 2.16 32.43 4.66
C ALA A 127 2.47 32.99 6.06
N HIS A 128 1.87 34.15 6.35
CA HIS A 128 1.98 34.83 7.64
C HIS A 128 0.71 34.56 8.43
N PHE A 129 0.87 34.26 9.71
CA PHE A 129 -0.21 34.02 10.66
C PHE A 129 0.02 34.95 11.85
N SER A 130 -0.97 35.76 12.20
CA SER A 130 -0.97 36.56 13.43
C SER A 130 -1.90 35.92 14.46
N ASP A 131 -1.65 36.21 15.74
CA ASP A 131 -2.56 35.87 16.85
C ASP A 131 -2.83 34.36 17.01
N LEU A 132 -1.83 33.52 16.68
CA LEU A 132 -1.92 32.08 16.92
C LEU A 132 -1.97 31.81 18.43
N VAL A 133 -3.05 31.17 18.88
CA VAL A 133 -3.22 30.76 20.27
C VAL A 133 -2.42 29.47 20.50
N LYS A 134 -1.47 29.52 21.44
CA LYS A 134 -0.78 28.31 21.89
C LYS A 134 -1.66 27.59 22.91
N LEU A 135 -2.07 26.36 22.58
CA LEU A 135 -2.91 25.53 23.44
C LEU A 135 -2.06 24.61 24.32
N PRO A 136 -2.56 24.25 25.53
CA PRO A 136 -1.84 23.45 26.51
C PRO A 136 -1.50 22.04 26.03
#